data_AF-A0A5P9NNV1-F1
#
_entry.id   AF-A0A5P9NNV1-F1
#
_cell.length_a   1.000
_cell.length_b   1.000
_cell.length_c   1.000
_cell.angle_alpha   90.00
_cell.angle_beta   90.00
_cell.angle_gamma   90.00
#
_symmetry.space_group_name_H-M   'P 1'
#
loop_
_entity.id
_entity.type
_entity.pdbx_description
1 polymer ?
#
loop_
_entity_poly.entity_id
_entity_poly.type
_entity_poly.pdbx_seq_one_letter_code
_entity_poly.pdbx_strand_id
1 'polypeptide(L)'
;MTSETRLKQILLALLLTSLAACGGSSSDNVSPGQIVVGDGDGDGDGDGDGDGDGDGDGDGDVVMSVIPAGLESAITPTGETANDGREIYDIDVTALPGGKLDPQGLLLGNDVVFRIKGGALSVSNG
;
A
#
# COMPACT_ATOMS: atom_id res chain seq x y z
N MET A 1 33.71 58.71 -2.63
CA MET A 1 32.93 58.05 -1.55
C MET A 1 31.68 57.37 -2.12
N THR A 2 31.81 56.39 -3.02
CA THR A 2 30.64 55.68 -3.61
C THR A 2 30.91 54.23 -4.06
N SER A 3 32.16 53.76 -4.15
CA SER A 3 32.44 52.41 -4.68
C SER A 3 32.34 51.30 -3.61
N GLU A 4 32.81 51.57 -2.38
CA GLU A 4 32.84 50.57 -1.30
C GLU A 4 31.45 50.24 -0.74
N THR A 5 30.52 51.19 -0.78
CA THR A 5 29.12 50.96 -0.37
C THR A 5 28.35 50.11 -1.36
N ARG A 6 28.67 50.17 -2.66
CA ARG A 6 28.03 49.34 -3.69
C ARG A 6 28.49 47.89 -3.63
N LEU A 7 29.77 47.64 -3.34
CA LEU A 7 30.29 46.29 -3.16
C LEU A 7 29.68 45.59 -1.94
N LYS A 8 29.50 46.32 -0.82
CA LYS A 8 28.81 45.78 0.38
C LYS A 8 27.32 45.55 0.16
N GLN A 9 26.65 46.41 -0.61
CA GLN A 9 25.24 46.20 -0.98
C GLN A 9 25.05 44.97 -1.88
N ILE A 10 25.97 44.71 -2.81
CA ILE A 10 25.93 43.52 -3.66
C ILE A 10 26.19 42.25 -2.83
N LEU A 11 27.16 42.27 -1.90
CA LEU A 11 27.43 41.12 -1.02
C LEU A 11 26.26 40.81 -0.08
N LEU A 12 25.55 41.83 0.42
CA LEU A 12 24.40 41.64 1.31
C LEU A 12 23.18 41.10 0.56
N ALA A 13 23.01 41.47 -0.72
CA ALA A 13 21.93 40.95 -1.56
C ALA A 13 22.13 39.47 -1.94
N LEU A 14 23.38 39.04 -2.14
CA LEU A 14 23.71 37.64 -2.48
C LEU A 14 23.47 36.67 -1.31
N LEU A 15 23.50 37.16 -0.06
CA LEU A 15 23.32 36.34 1.13
C LEU A 15 21.85 36.04 1.46
N LEU A 16 20.90 36.75 0.84
CA LEU A 16 19.47 36.65 1.12
C LEU A 16 18.71 35.72 0.16
N THR A 17 19.34 35.19 -0.88
CA THR A 17 18.68 34.32 -1.88
C THR A 17 18.80 32.83 -1.58
N SER A 18 19.44 32.43 -0.47
CA SER A 18 19.66 31.02 -0.10
C SER A 18 18.57 30.39 0.77
N LEU A 19 17.44 31.08 1.04
CA LEU A 19 16.38 30.60 1.94
C LEU A 19 15.09 30.10 1.24
N ALA A 20 15.15 29.77 -0.05
CA ALA A 20 14.07 29.07 -0.76
C ALA A 20 14.52 27.67 -1.19
N ALA A 21 14.90 26.86 -0.21
CA ALA A 21 15.17 25.43 -0.40
C ALA A 21 14.62 24.65 0.81
N CYS A 22 13.29 24.59 0.90
CA CYS A 22 12.60 23.60 1.72
C CYS A 22 11.15 23.49 1.25
N GLY A 23 10.68 22.26 1.05
CA GLY A 23 9.24 21.98 0.95
C GLY A 23 8.76 21.43 -0.39
N GLY A 24 9.48 20.47 -0.97
CA GLY A 24 8.96 19.60 -2.01
C GLY A 24 9.21 18.14 -1.63
N SER A 25 8.68 17.70 -0.49
CA SER A 25 8.61 16.27 -0.22
C SER A 25 7.61 15.68 -1.21
N SER A 26 8.12 14.98 -2.21
CA SER A 26 7.37 14.02 -3.00
C SER A 26 6.53 13.18 -2.04
N SER A 27 5.21 13.34 -2.10
CA SER A 27 4.32 12.38 -1.46
C SER A 27 4.26 11.19 -2.40
N ASP A 28 5.27 10.34 -2.33
CA ASP A 28 5.21 9.00 -2.86
C ASP A 28 4.17 8.27 -2.01
N ASN A 29 2.92 8.29 -2.48
CA ASN A 29 1.93 7.31 -2.06
C ASN A 29 2.38 5.98 -2.65
N VAL A 30 3.37 5.36 -2.02
CA VAL A 30 3.71 3.96 -2.27
C VAL A 30 2.48 3.16 -1.85
N SER A 31 1.69 2.74 -2.83
CA SER A 31 0.80 1.61 -2.62
C SER A 31 1.67 0.46 -2.13
N PRO A 32 1.37 -0.17 -0.98
CA PRO A 32 2.17 -1.28 -0.48
C PRO A 32 2.03 -2.43 -1.47
N GLY A 33 3.01 -2.57 -2.37
CA GLY A 33 2.93 -3.55 -3.46
C GLY A 33 4.11 -3.57 -4.42
N GLN A 34 4.99 -2.56 -4.46
CA GLN A 34 6.13 -2.61 -5.37
C GLN A 34 7.42 -2.10 -4.71
N ILE A 35 8.33 -3.02 -4.40
CA ILE A 35 9.74 -2.69 -4.17
C ILE A 35 10.41 -2.73 -5.54
N VAL A 36 10.62 -1.57 -6.14
CA VAL A 36 11.48 -1.43 -7.33
C VAL A 36 12.77 -0.78 -6.87
N VAL A 37 13.85 -1.56 -6.82
CA VAL A 37 15.20 -1.02 -6.71
C VAL A 37 15.57 -0.52 -8.10
N GLY A 38 15.54 0.79 -8.32
CA GLY A 38 15.90 1.42 -9.57
C GLY A 38 17.21 2.18 -9.45
N ASP A 39 18.33 1.53 -9.80
CA ASP A 39 19.50 2.21 -10.35
C ASP A 39 19.46 1.95 -11.86
N GLY A 40 19.08 2.96 -12.65
CA GLY A 40 18.99 2.78 -14.10
C GLY A 40 18.51 4.03 -14.80
N ASP A 41 19.45 4.78 -15.36
CA ASP A 41 19.24 5.82 -16.36
C ASP A 41 18.55 5.20 -17.59
N GLY A 42 17.24 5.39 -17.69
CA GLY A 42 16.42 4.87 -18.79
C GLY A 42 15.70 6.01 -19.49
N ASP A 43 16.34 6.57 -20.51
CA ASP A 43 15.69 7.42 -21.52
C ASP A 43 14.72 6.54 -22.33
N GLY A 44 13.48 6.41 -21.84
CA GLY A 44 12.42 5.66 -22.48
C GLY A 44 11.40 6.57 -23.12
N ASP A 45 11.61 6.92 -24.39
CA ASP A 45 10.57 7.45 -25.27
C ASP A 45 9.55 6.33 -25.56
N GLY A 46 8.69 6.05 -24.58
CA GLY A 46 7.67 5.02 -24.67
C GLY A 46 6.37 5.58 -25.19
N ASP A 47 6.23 5.64 -26.52
CA ASP A 47 4.95 5.78 -27.21
C ASP A 47 4.12 4.49 -27.00
N GLY A 48 3.61 4.32 -25.78
CA GLY A 48 2.83 3.16 -25.38
C GLY A 48 1.37 3.35 -25.77
N ASP A 49 1.06 3.10 -27.05
CA ASP A 49 -0.31 2.83 -27.52
C ASP A 49 -0.75 1.48 -26.92
N GLY A 50 -1.06 1.50 -25.62
CA GLY A 50 -1.48 0.34 -24.86
C GLY A 50 -2.95 0.04 -25.14
N ASP A 51 -3.22 -0.57 -26.29
CA ASP A 51 -4.49 -1.24 -26.62
C ASP A 51 -4.62 -2.49 -25.74
N GLY A 52 -4.66 -2.28 -24.42
CA GLY A 52 -4.77 -3.30 -23.41
C GLY A 52 -6.20 -3.81 -23.35
N ASP A 53 -6.59 -4.55 -24.38
CA ASP A 53 -7.78 -5.41 -24.44
C ASP A 53 -7.57 -6.60 -23.48
N GLY A 54 -7.36 -6.27 -22.20
CA GLY A 54 -7.16 -7.21 -21.13
C GLY A 54 -8.47 -7.89 -20.78
N ASP A 55 -8.99 -8.67 -21.73
CA ASP A 55 -10.01 -9.68 -21.56
C ASP A 55 -9.42 -10.85 -20.76
N GLY A 56 -8.91 -10.51 -19.57
CA GLY A 56 -8.46 -11.48 -18.59
C GLY A 56 -9.69 -12.19 -18.07
N ASP A 57 -10.10 -13.23 -18.78
CA ASP A 57 -11.07 -14.26 -18.42
C ASP A 57 -10.52 -15.03 -17.20
N GLY A 58 -10.29 -14.30 -16.12
CA GLY A 58 -9.70 -14.76 -14.89
C GLY A 58 -10.74 -15.53 -14.09
N ASP A 59 -11.37 -16.53 -14.68
CA ASP A 59 -12.01 -17.63 -13.96
C ASP A 59 -10.93 -18.52 -13.33
N GLY A 60 -10.05 -17.89 -12.53
CA GLY A 60 -9.24 -18.59 -11.56
C GLY A 60 -10.18 -19.36 -10.64
N ASP A 61 -9.89 -20.64 -10.42
CA ASP A 61 -10.68 -21.51 -9.57
C ASP A 61 -11.06 -20.80 -8.26
N VAL A 62 -12.37 -20.65 -8.02
CA VAL A 62 -12.86 -20.04 -6.79
C VAL A 62 -12.83 -21.08 -5.69
N VAL A 63 -11.92 -20.91 -4.76
CA VAL A 63 -11.85 -21.64 -3.50
C VAL A 63 -12.74 -20.92 -2.49
N MET A 64 -13.77 -21.61 -2.00
CA MET A 64 -14.68 -21.09 -0.98
C MET A 64 -14.00 -21.05 0.38
N SER A 65 -14.24 -19.99 1.13
CA SER A 65 -13.80 -19.88 2.52
C SER A 65 -14.67 -20.73 3.44
N VAL A 66 -14.05 -21.38 4.42
CA VAL A 66 -14.73 -22.15 5.47
C VAL A 66 -14.27 -21.61 6.81
N ILE A 67 -15.16 -20.89 7.51
CA ILE A 67 -14.90 -20.34 8.84
C ILE A 67 -15.48 -21.30 9.88
N PRO A 68 -14.66 -21.92 10.75
CA PRO A 68 -15.15 -22.77 11.83
C PRO A 68 -15.92 -21.95 12.86
N ALA A 69 -16.94 -22.55 13.49
CA ALA A 69 -17.79 -21.89 14.50
C ALA A 69 -16.99 -21.22 15.64
N GLY A 70 -15.83 -21.79 16.01
CA GLY A 70 -14.94 -21.22 17.02
C GLY A 70 -14.28 -19.89 16.64
N LEU A 71 -14.39 -19.45 15.39
CA LEU A 71 -13.84 -18.20 14.88
C LEU A 71 -14.89 -17.20 14.38
N GLU A 72 -16.19 -17.50 14.44
CA GLU A 72 -17.25 -16.59 13.96
C GLU A 72 -17.25 -15.23 14.68
N SER A 73 -16.76 -15.17 15.92
CA SER A 73 -16.62 -13.91 16.65
C SER A 73 -15.38 -13.09 16.23
N ALA A 74 -14.40 -13.72 15.61
CA ALA A 74 -13.13 -13.10 15.22
C ALA A 74 -13.04 -12.85 13.71
N ILE A 75 -13.78 -13.58 12.89
CA ILE A 75 -13.84 -13.42 11.44
C ILE A 75 -15.27 -13.07 11.06
N THR A 76 -15.52 -11.81 10.72
CA THR A 76 -16.89 -11.30 10.50
C THR A 76 -17.03 -10.57 9.18
N PRO A 77 -18.20 -10.67 8.50
CA PRO A 77 -18.48 -9.86 7.33
C PRO A 77 -18.58 -8.40 7.74
N THR A 78 -18.01 -7.52 6.92
CA THR A 78 -18.03 -6.08 7.17
C THR A 78 -19.26 -5.39 6.59
N GLY A 79 -19.95 -6.05 5.64
CA GLY A 79 -20.94 -5.41 4.78
C GLY A 79 -20.35 -4.46 3.74
N GLU A 80 -19.02 -4.36 3.65
CA GLU A 80 -18.30 -3.61 2.61
C GLU A 80 -17.96 -4.53 1.43
N THR A 81 -17.82 -3.93 0.24
CA THR A 81 -17.41 -4.63 -0.99
C THR A 81 -16.08 -4.08 -1.47
N ALA A 82 -15.16 -4.95 -1.84
CA ALA A 82 -13.88 -4.59 -2.43
C ALA A 82 -14.04 -4.08 -3.87
N ASN A 83 -12.98 -3.48 -4.43
CA ASN A 83 -13.00 -2.93 -5.78
C ASN A 83 -13.26 -3.98 -6.87
N ASP A 84 -12.98 -5.25 -6.57
CA ASP A 84 -13.23 -6.41 -7.45
C ASP A 84 -14.61 -7.05 -7.23
N GLY A 85 -15.47 -6.44 -6.42
CA GLY A 85 -16.84 -6.91 -6.17
C GLY A 85 -16.97 -7.98 -5.08
N ARG A 86 -15.88 -8.44 -4.48
CA ARG A 86 -15.93 -9.45 -3.39
C ARG A 86 -16.28 -8.80 -2.05
N GLU A 87 -16.99 -9.54 -1.20
CA GLU A 87 -17.28 -9.10 0.18
C GLU A 87 -15.98 -9.03 1.01
N ILE A 88 -15.88 -8.03 1.89
CA ILE A 88 -14.76 -7.90 2.81
C ILE A 88 -15.12 -8.53 4.15
N TYR A 89 -14.25 -9.40 4.66
CA TYR A 89 -14.30 -9.95 6.01
C TYR A 89 -13.18 -9.36 6.85
N ASP A 90 -13.50 -8.96 8.08
CA ASP A 90 -12.49 -8.55 9.07
C ASP A 90 -12.03 -9.76 9.87
N ILE A 91 -10.72 -9.96 9.96
CA ILE A 91 -10.06 -10.81 10.94
C ILE A 91 -9.62 -9.92 12.10
N ASP A 92 -10.37 -9.91 13.20
CA ASP A 92 -10.02 -9.21 14.42
C ASP A 92 -9.05 -10.06 15.25
N VAL A 93 -7.78 -9.68 15.21
CA VAL A 93 -6.70 -10.36 15.93
C VAL A 93 -6.91 -10.30 17.45
N THR A 94 -7.60 -9.29 17.97
CA THR A 94 -7.87 -9.15 19.41
C THR A 94 -8.95 -10.12 19.89
N ALA A 95 -9.79 -10.60 18.98
CA ALA A 95 -10.84 -11.56 19.24
C ALA A 95 -10.41 -13.03 19.02
N LEU A 96 -9.17 -13.26 18.54
CA LEU A 96 -8.67 -14.62 18.28
C LEU A 96 -8.46 -15.40 19.60
N PRO A 97 -8.97 -16.64 19.70
CA PRO A 97 -8.70 -17.50 20.85
C PRO A 97 -7.20 -17.72 21.06
N GLY A 98 -6.65 -17.24 22.18
CA GLY A 98 -5.22 -17.35 22.49
C GLY A 98 -4.31 -16.55 21.55
N GLY A 99 -4.86 -15.58 20.79
CA GLY A 99 -4.11 -14.77 19.82
C GLY A 99 -3.58 -15.56 18.62
N LYS A 100 -4.13 -16.75 18.36
CA LYS A 100 -3.67 -17.65 17.30
C LYS A 100 -4.80 -18.04 16.37
N LEU A 101 -4.42 -18.23 15.12
CA LEU A 101 -5.31 -18.62 14.04
C LEU A 101 -4.90 -20.06 13.64
N ASP A 102 -5.23 -21.02 14.51
CA ASP A 102 -4.94 -22.46 14.33
C ASP A 102 -6.17 -23.35 14.63
N PRO A 103 -7.34 -23.09 14.02
CA PRO A 103 -8.44 -24.03 14.12
C PRO A 103 -8.29 -25.15 13.08
N GLN A 104 -8.67 -26.35 13.47
CA GLN A 104 -8.89 -27.44 12.52
C GLN A 104 -10.01 -27.04 11.54
N GLY A 105 -9.74 -27.14 10.24
CA GLY A 105 -10.75 -26.95 9.19
C GLY A 105 -11.02 -25.50 8.76
N LEU A 106 -10.23 -24.52 9.20
CA LEU A 106 -10.29 -23.19 8.56
C LEU A 106 -9.66 -23.23 7.18
N LEU A 107 -10.41 -22.71 6.21
CA LEU A 107 -9.94 -22.47 4.86
C LEU A 107 -10.18 -20.99 4.53
N LEU A 108 -9.10 -20.27 4.23
CA LEU A 108 -9.19 -18.90 3.71
C LEU A 108 -9.05 -19.00 2.18
N GLY A 109 -10.18 -18.89 1.50
CA GLY A 109 -10.29 -18.95 0.04
C GLY A 109 -10.00 -17.62 -0.64
N ASN A 110 -10.26 -17.56 -1.93
CA ASN A 110 -10.19 -16.36 -2.77
C ASN A 110 -11.59 -15.83 -3.16
N ASP A 111 -12.64 -16.35 -2.54
CA ASP A 111 -14.04 -15.93 -2.72
C ASP A 111 -14.38 -14.60 -2.06
N VAL A 112 -13.64 -14.24 -1.01
CA VAL A 112 -13.80 -12.99 -0.26
C VAL A 112 -12.44 -12.30 -0.08
N VAL A 113 -12.49 -11.04 0.36
CA VAL A 113 -11.28 -10.28 0.74
C VAL A 113 -11.16 -10.27 2.25
N PHE A 114 -10.03 -10.77 2.77
CA PHE A 114 -9.74 -10.72 4.20
C PHE A 114 -8.93 -9.48 4.56
N ARG A 115 -9.43 -8.69 5.51
CA ARG A 115 -8.77 -7.53 6.09
C ARG A 115 -8.37 -7.84 7.53
N ILE A 116 -7.13 -7.58 7.89
CA ILE A 116 -6.63 -7.80 9.25
C ILE A 116 -6.85 -6.53 10.08
N LYS A 117 -7.43 -6.68 11.27
CA LYS A 117 -7.63 -5.60 12.25
C LYS A 117 -7.08 -5.98 13.63
N GLY A 118 -6.76 -4.96 14.41
CA GLY A 118 -6.37 -5.14 15.82
C GLY A 118 -4.99 -5.76 16.04
N GLY A 119 -4.17 -5.92 14.98
CA GLY A 119 -2.82 -6.47 15.08
C GLY A 119 -2.26 -6.91 13.73
N ALA A 120 -1.33 -7.86 13.79
CA ALA A 120 -0.77 -8.53 12.62
C ALA A 120 -1.03 -10.04 12.74
N LEU A 121 -1.26 -10.69 11.60
CA LEU A 121 -1.35 -12.15 11.53
C LEU A 121 0.01 -12.70 11.09
N SER A 122 0.53 -13.68 11.84
CA SER A 122 1.73 -14.42 11.45
C SER A 122 1.34 -15.84 11.05
N VAL A 123 1.81 -16.26 9.88
CA VAL A 123 1.64 -17.64 9.40
C VAL A 123 2.97 -18.35 9.60
N SER A 124 2.97 -19.38 10.45
CA SER A 124 4.11 -20.29 10.61
C SER A 124 3.79 -21.62 9.98
N ASN A 125 4.69 -22.12 9.12
CA ASN A 125 4.65 -23.53 8.74
C ASN A 125 5.05 -24.35 9.97
N GLY A 126 4.11 -25.16 10.48
CA GLY A 126 4.38 -26.12 11.54
C GLY A 126 5.39 -27.20 11.13
#